data_AF-A0A1W9N3H9-F1
#
_entry.id   AF-A0A1W9N3H9-F1
#
_cell.length_a   1.000
_cell.length_b   1.000
_cell.length_c   1.000
_cell.angle_alpha   90.00
_cell.angle_beta   90.00
_cell.angle_gamma   90.00
#
_symmetry.space_group_name_H-M   'P 1'
#
loop_
_entity.id
_entity.type
_entity.pdbx_description
1 polymer ?
#
loop_
_entity_poly.entity_id
_entity_poly.type
_entity_poly.pdbx_seq_one_letter_code
_entity_poly.pdbx_strand_id
1 'polypeptide(L)'
;MLIVLVAAFLMLWFVTTNNSSSKSKTHPKPKEVKEVKKLENPNCHLDLQCWGDKHHIAASIRCTGHVEKLAKYSHKWTDGILESKFSQFRWINMDKGIVTYIGDKIQFQNGFGAWQNYTYECDYDPNSDIVIDVRARPTHK
;
A
#
# COMPACT_ATOMS: atom_id res chain seq x y z
N MET A 1 22.19 -66.22 -11.84
CA MET A 1 22.54 -66.52 -10.44
C MET A 1 22.58 -65.20 -9.68
N LEU A 2 21.68 -65.05 -8.70
CA LEU A 2 21.66 -64.10 -7.59
C LEU A 2 22.10 -62.65 -7.87
N ILE A 3 21.13 -61.74 -8.06
CA ILE A 3 21.00 -60.34 -7.56
C ILE A 3 19.88 -59.65 -8.38
N VAL A 4 18.70 -60.26 -8.46
CA VAL A 4 17.50 -59.68 -9.13
C VAL A 4 16.26 -59.74 -8.21
N LEU A 5 16.40 -60.02 -6.91
CA LEU A 5 15.27 -60.36 -6.02
C LEU A 5 15.22 -59.58 -4.69
N VAL A 6 15.42 -58.26 -4.69
CA VAL A 6 15.12 -57.43 -3.49
C VAL A 6 14.30 -56.16 -3.82
N ALA A 7 13.78 -56.05 -5.05
CA ALA A 7 13.00 -54.87 -5.47
C ALA A 7 11.47 -55.06 -5.40
N ALA A 8 10.94 -56.15 -4.80
CA ALA A 8 9.52 -56.50 -4.96
C ALA A 8 8.77 -56.94 -3.68
N PHE A 9 9.32 -56.76 -2.47
CA PHE A 9 8.68 -57.26 -1.23
C PHE A 9 8.71 -56.28 -0.05
N LEU A 10 8.50 -54.98 -0.31
CA LEU A 10 8.12 -53.98 0.71
C LEU A 10 6.86 -53.21 0.27
N MET A 11 5.88 -53.92 -0.26
CA MET A 11 4.58 -53.39 -0.69
C MET A 11 3.42 -54.30 -0.22
N LEU A 12 3.51 -54.95 0.96
CA LEU A 12 2.40 -55.77 1.48
C LEU A 12 2.54 -56.22 2.97
N TRP A 13 2.88 -55.30 3.88
CA TRP A 13 2.63 -55.41 5.33
C TRP A 13 2.49 -53.95 5.79
N PHE A 14 1.32 -53.33 5.90
CA PHE A 14 0.33 -53.50 6.97
C PHE A 14 -1.01 -52.93 6.46
N VAL A 15 -1.91 -53.81 6.02
CA VAL A 15 -3.35 -53.52 5.99
C VAL A 15 -3.95 -54.15 7.26
N THR A 16 -4.77 -53.38 7.97
CA THR A 16 -5.54 -53.69 9.21
C THR A 16 -4.71 -53.61 10.51
N THR A 17 -5.08 -52.92 11.60
CA THR A 17 -6.37 -52.45 12.17
C THR A 17 -6.16 -51.24 13.11
N ASN A 18 -7.29 -50.66 13.57
CA ASN A 18 -7.51 -49.71 14.68
C ASN A 18 -7.82 -48.28 14.20
N ASN A 19 -9.10 -47.96 13.95
CA ASN A 19 -10.11 -47.64 14.96
C ASN A 19 -9.61 -46.60 15.98
N SER A 20 -9.79 -45.31 15.65
CA SER A 20 -10.08 -44.32 16.67
C SER A 20 -10.77 -43.11 16.05
N SER A 21 -12.04 -42.96 16.40
CA SER A 21 -12.77 -41.70 16.56
C SER A 21 -12.55 -40.60 15.52
N SER A 22 -13.54 -40.49 14.64
CA SER A 22 -14.08 -39.23 14.15
C SER A 22 -14.14 -38.14 15.25
N LYS A 23 -13.13 -37.26 15.30
CA LYS A 23 -13.33 -35.88 15.78
C LYS A 23 -13.55 -35.00 14.56
N SER A 24 -14.82 -34.94 14.15
CA SER A 24 -15.37 -33.80 13.42
C SER A 24 -15.05 -32.56 14.24
N LYS A 25 -13.96 -31.86 13.87
CA LYS A 25 -13.70 -30.51 14.34
C LYS A 25 -14.73 -29.64 13.63
N THR A 26 -15.76 -29.27 14.36
CA THR A 26 -16.74 -28.27 13.99
C THR A 26 -16.00 -27.04 13.47
N HIS A 27 -15.99 -26.87 12.16
CA HIS A 27 -15.60 -25.61 11.56
C HIS A 27 -16.54 -24.53 12.13
N PRO A 28 -16.03 -23.46 12.74
CA PRO A 28 -16.88 -22.35 13.11
C PRO A 28 -17.55 -21.85 11.83
N LYS A 29 -18.89 -21.85 11.86
CA LYS A 29 -19.79 -21.30 10.85
C LYS A 29 -19.16 -20.03 10.25
N PRO A 30 -18.99 -19.92 8.91
CA PRO A 30 -18.55 -18.69 8.30
C PRO A 30 -19.44 -17.56 8.83
N LYS A 31 -18.83 -16.63 9.58
CA LYS A 31 -19.48 -15.37 9.87
C LYS A 31 -19.68 -14.75 8.49
N GLU A 32 -20.95 -14.61 8.12
CA GLU A 32 -21.39 -13.78 7.01
C GLU A 32 -20.64 -12.46 7.11
N VAL A 33 -19.59 -12.32 6.29
CA VAL A 33 -18.95 -11.03 6.05
C VAL A 33 -20.00 -10.27 5.29
N LYS A 34 -20.86 -9.55 6.04
CA LYS A 34 -21.69 -8.51 5.46
C LYS A 34 -20.72 -7.63 4.70
N GLU A 35 -20.75 -7.74 3.37
CA GLU A 35 -20.13 -6.81 2.47
C GLU A 35 -20.64 -5.44 2.91
N VAL A 36 -19.79 -4.70 3.63
CA VAL A 36 -20.06 -3.29 3.89
C VAL A 36 -19.83 -2.64 2.54
N LYS A 37 -20.87 -2.70 1.71
CA LYS A 37 -21.02 -1.87 0.53
C LYS A 37 -21.00 -0.47 1.09
N LYS A 38 -19.81 0.14 1.13
CA LYS A 38 -19.58 1.51 1.59
C LYS A 38 -20.64 2.31 0.85
N LEU A 39 -21.64 2.83 1.55
CA LEU A 39 -22.62 3.72 0.95
C LEU A 39 -21.79 4.80 0.25
N GLU A 40 -21.82 4.82 -1.08
CA GLU A 40 -21.20 5.90 -1.82
C GLU A 40 -21.89 7.17 -1.33
N ASN A 41 -21.16 7.97 -0.55
CA ASN A 41 -21.64 9.27 -0.13
C ASN A 41 -21.73 10.13 -1.41
N PRO A 42 -22.93 10.50 -1.88
CA PRO A 42 -23.06 11.27 -3.12
C PRO A 42 -22.33 12.62 -3.02
N ASN A 43 -22.13 13.11 -1.80
CA ASN A 43 -21.45 14.37 -1.50
C ASN A 43 -19.97 14.17 -1.16
N CYS A 44 -19.37 13.02 -1.49
CA CYS A 44 -17.95 12.75 -1.25
C CYS A 44 -17.04 13.84 -1.85
N HIS A 45 -17.44 14.41 -3.00
CA HIS A 45 -16.71 15.48 -3.68
C HIS A 45 -16.66 16.81 -2.90
N LEU A 46 -17.51 16.98 -1.87
CA LEU A 46 -17.54 18.18 -1.01
C LEU A 46 -16.84 17.94 0.34
N ASP A 47 -16.54 16.69 0.70
CA ASP A 47 -15.90 16.34 1.95
C ASP A 47 -14.41 16.06 1.72
N LEU A 48 -13.54 16.83 2.36
CA LEU A 48 -12.09 16.74 2.17
C LEU A 48 -11.58 15.33 2.46
N GLN A 49 -12.04 14.73 3.57
CA GLN A 49 -11.57 13.42 3.99
C GLN A 49 -11.99 12.36 2.97
N CYS A 50 -13.27 12.33 2.59
CA CYS A 50 -13.78 11.39 1.61
C CYS A 50 -13.09 11.53 0.25
N TRP A 51 -12.99 12.75 -0.27
CA TRP A 51 -12.39 13.01 -1.57
C TRP A 51 -10.89 12.71 -1.57
N GLY A 52 -10.19 13.19 -0.55
CA GLY A 52 -8.76 12.95 -0.36
C GLY A 52 -8.44 11.46 -0.28
N ASP A 53 -9.17 10.71 0.54
CA ASP A 53 -9.01 9.25 0.70
C ASP A 53 -9.38 8.49 -0.58
N LYS A 54 -10.48 8.87 -1.24
CA LYS A 54 -10.93 8.24 -2.49
C LYS A 54 -9.87 8.30 -3.58
N HIS A 55 -9.14 9.40 -3.65
CA HIS A 55 -8.14 9.64 -4.69
C HIS A 55 -6.69 9.47 -4.22
N HIS A 56 -6.49 9.08 -2.96
CA HIS A 56 -5.18 8.99 -2.31
C HIS A 56 -4.20 8.07 -3.04
N ILE A 57 -4.66 6.88 -3.45
CA ILE A 57 -3.82 5.89 -4.14
C ILE A 57 -3.38 6.43 -5.51
N ALA A 58 -4.31 7.00 -6.27
CA ALA A 58 -4.00 7.58 -7.57
C ALA A 58 -3.01 8.74 -7.43
N ALA A 59 -3.27 9.67 -6.51
CA ALA A 59 -2.37 10.76 -6.20
C ALA A 59 -0.98 10.25 -5.79
N SER A 60 -0.90 9.23 -4.94
CA SER A 60 0.37 8.65 -4.50
C SER A 60 1.20 8.12 -5.69
N ILE A 61 0.56 7.40 -6.61
CA ILE A 61 1.23 6.88 -7.82
C ILE A 61 1.70 8.03 -8.72
N ARG A 62 0.83 9.02 -8.97
CA ARG A 62 1.13 10.14 -9.88
C ARG A 62 2.17 11.09 -9.31
N CYS A 63 2.10 11.39 -8.02
CA CYS A 63 2.96 12.37 -7.38
C CYS A 63 4.36 11.86 -7.07
N THR A 64 4.53 10.56 -6.78
CA THR A 64 5.82 10.01 -6.30
C THR A 64 6.98 10.39 -7.24
N GLY A 65 6.86 10.09 -8.53
CA GLY A 65 7.93 10.41 -9.50
C GLY A 65 8.15 11.91 -9.72
N HIS A 66 7.14 12.76 -9.49
CA HIS A 66 7.31 14.21 -9.57
C HIS A 66 8.06 14.76 -8.35
N VAL A 67 7.77 14.25 -7.16
CA VAL A 67 8.48 14.62 -5.92
C VAL A 67 9.95 14.19 -5.98
N GLU A 68 10.23 12.98 -6.47
CA GLU A 68 11.61 12.48 -6.62
C GLU A 68 12.48 13.37 -7.51
N LYS A 69 11.89 13.94 -8.58
CA LYS A 69 12.56 14.85 -9.51
C LYS A 69 12.90 16.22 -8.92
N LEU A 70 12.37 16.56 -7.74
CA LEU A 70 12.78 17.77 -7.02
C LEU A 70 14.19 17.65 -6.44
N ALA A 71 14.72 16.42 -6.31
CA ALA A 71 16.07 16.21 -5.82
C ALA A 71 17.11 16.66 -6.86
N LYS A 72 18.03 17.53 -6.45
CA LYS A 72 19.13 18.00 -7.31
C LYS A 72 20.17 16.90 -7.58
N TYR A 73 20.41 16.01 -6.62
CA TYR A 73 21.43 14.96 -6.70
C TYR A 73 20.78 13.58 -6.61
N SER A 74 20.45 13.16 -5.39
CA SER A 74 19.80 11.89 -5.11
C SER A 74 18.71 12.07 -4.07
N HIS A 75 17.77 11.13 -4.05
CA HIS A 75 16.70 11.07 -3.07
C HIS A 75 16.64 9.67 -2.46
N LYS A 76 16.05 9.57 -1.28
CA LYS A 76 15.59 8.30 -0.75
C LYS A 76 14.34 8.49 0.09
N TRP A 77 13.46 7.52 -0.06
CA TRP A 77 12.26 7.36 0.75
C TRP A 77 12.63 6.82 2.14
N THR A 78 11.94 7.33 3.16
CA THR A 78 12.12 6.89 4.56
C THR A 78 10.83 6.30 5.14
N ASP A 79 9.81 6.08 4.32
CA ASP A 79 8.58 5.37 4.70
C ASP A 79 8.82 3.86 4.86
N GLY A 80 8.02 3.24 5.72
CA GLY A 80 7.93 1.78 5.81
C GLY A 80 7.09 1.17 4.68
N ILE A 81 7.17 -0.16 4.51
CA ILE A 81 6.47 -0.92 3.44
C ILE A 81 4.95 -0.69 3.45
N LEU A 82 4.36 -0.47 4.63
CA LEU A 82 2.92 -0.26 4.82
C LEU A 82 2.57 1.19 5.18
N GLU A 83 3.55 2.09 5.17
CA GLU A 83 3.33 3.49 5.51
C GLU A 83 2.99 4.28 4.25
N SER A 84 2.06 5.22 4.39
CA SER A 84 1.71 6.12 3.29
C SER A 84 2.80 7.16 3.09
N LYS A 85 3.26 7.34 1.84
CA LYS A 85 4.11 8.47 1.46
C LYS A 85 3.39 9.81 1.64
N PHE A 86 2.08 9.87 1.53
CA PHE A 86 1.31 11.11 1.69
C PHE A 86 0.40 10.97 2.90
N SER A 87 0.83 11.45 4.06
CA SER A 87 0.11 11.27 5.32
C SER A 87 -1.00 12.31 5.54
N GLN A 88 -0.98 13.40 4.78
CA GLN A 88 -1.89 14.53 4.94
C GLN A 88 -2.35 15.05 3.58
N PHE A 89 -3.50 15.72 3.57
CA PHE A 89 -4.00 16.42 2.39
C PHE A 89 -4.89 17.60 2.77
N ARG A 90 -5.04 18.56 1.85
CA ARG A 90 -5.88 19.76 2.01
C ARG A 90 -6.43 20.24 0.67
N TRP A 91 -7.52 20.99 0.71
CA TRP A 91 -8.05 21.64 -0.49
C TRP A 91 -7.09 22.70 -1.01
N ILE A 92 -6.88 22.69 -2.33
CA ILE A 92 -6.44 23.88 -3.08
C ILE A 92 -7.68 24.63 -3.53
N ASN A 93 -8.62 23.89 -4.12
CA ASN A 93 -9.88 24.40 -4.62
C ASN A 93 -10.93 23.30 -4.50
N MET A 94 -11.84 23.47 -3.55
CA MET A 94 -12.91 22.51 -3.27
C MET A 94 -13.88 22.39 -4.46
N ASP A 95 -14.29 23.50 -5.06
CA ASP A 95 -15.26 23.50 -6.18
C ASP A 95 -14.74 22.75 -7.41
N LYS A 96 -13.42 22.76 -7.62
CA LYS A 96 -12.75 22.02 -8.69
C LYS A 96 -12.27 20.63 -8.26
N GLY A 97 -12.42 20.27 -6.99
CA GLY A 97 -11.93 19.00 -6.45
C GLY A 97 -10.40 18.87 -6.38
N ILE A 98 -9.64 19.98 -6.43
CA ILE A 98 -8.17 19.94 -6.48
C ILE A 98 -7.59 19.87 -5.07
N VAL A 99 -6.72 18.90 -4.84
CA VAL A 99 -6.16 18.55 -3.53
C VAL A 99 -4.64 18.65 -3.53
N THR A 100 -4.07 19.26 -2.49
CA THR A 100 -2.65 19.11 -2.16
C THR A 100 -2.49 17.88 -1.28
N TYR A 101 -1.69 16.92 -1.72
CA TYR A 101 -1.21 15.80 -0.91
C TYR A 101 0.17 16.13 -0.33
N ILE A 102 0.38 15.83 0.94
CA ILE A 102 1.54 16.27 1.72
C ILE A 102 2.20 15.05 2.37
N GLY A 103 3.52 15.01 2.34
CA GLY A 103 4.31 13.99 3.02
C GLY A 103 5.62 14.52 3.56
N ASP A 104 6.25 13.71 4.41
CA ASP A 104 7.49 14.04 5.14
C ASP A 104 8.49 12.88 5.16
N LYS A 105 8.26 11.85 4.34
CA LYS A 105 9.03 10.61 4.31
C LYS A 105 10.09 10.59 3.22
N ILE A 106 10.76 11.72 2.98
CA ILE A 106 11.82 11.78 1.97
C ILE A 106 13.05 12.52 2.49
N GLN A 107 14.21 12.06 2.04
CA GLN A 107 15.47 12.76 2.19
C GLN A 107 16.07 13.09 0.83
N PHE A 108 16.61 14.29 0.69
CA PHE A 108 17.41 14.70 -0.46
C PHE A 108 18.87 14.83 -0.10
N GLN A 109 19.74 14.40 -1.01
CA GLN A 109 21.18 14.52 -0.87
C GLN A 109 21.64 15.91 -1.31
N ASN A 110 22.51 16.55 -0.54
CA ASN A 110 23.17 17.79 -0.93
C ASN A 110 24.49 17.54 -1.71
N GLY A 111 25.15 18.62 -2.14
CA GLY A 111 26.40 18.53 -2.92
C GLY A 111 27.61 17.93 -2.20
N PHE A 112 27.52 17.71 -0.89
CA PHE A 112 28.55 17.05 -0.08
C PHE A 112 28.20 15.60 0.26
N GLY A 113 27.11 15.07 -0.29
CA GLY A 113 26.66 13.71 -0.06
C GLY A 113 25.84 13.52 1.23
N ALA A 114 25.57 14.59 1.99
CA ALA A 114 24.78 14.52 3.21
C ALA A 114 23.27 14.48 2.92
N TRP A 115 22.53 13.73 3.73
CA TRP A 115 21.08 13.56 3.60
C TRP A 115 20.33 14.52 4.52
N GLN A 116 19.30 15.19 3.99
CA GLN A 116 18.45 16.11 4.73
C GLN A 116 16.98 15.75 4.54
N ASN A 117 16.17 15.82 5.60
CA ASN A 117 14.71 15.57 5.54
C ASN A 117 13.98 16.73 4.88
N TYR A 118 12.97 16.39 4.09
CA TYR A 118 12.10 17.36 3.44
C TYR A 118 10.63 17.04 3.71
N THR A 119 9.84 18.10 3.85
CA THR A 119 8.39 18.06 3.68
C THR A 119 8.09 18.43 2.24
N TYR A 120 7.28 17.62 1.56
CA TYR A 120 6.90 17.81 0.17
C TYR A 120 5.39 17.86 0.03
N GLU A 121 4.98 18.54 -1.02
CA GLU A 121 3.59 18.76 -1.38
C GLU A 121 3.43 18.49 -2.88
N CYS A 122 2.32 17.84 -3.24
CA CYS A 122 1.91 17.58 -4.61
C CYS A 122 0.48 18.03 -4.81
N ASP A 123 0.29 18.97 -5.71
CA ASP A 123 -1.01 19.46 -6.10
C ASP A 123 -1.54 18.59 -7.24
N TYR A 124 -2.68 17.94 -7.01
CA TYR A 124 -3.24 16.94 -7.90
C TYR A 124 -4.70 17.25 -8.19
N ASP A 125 -5.07 17.19 -9.47
CA ASP A 125 -6.45 17.26 -9.93
C ASP A 125 -6.97 15.83 -10.17
N PRO A 126 -7.84 15.30 -9.29
CA PRO A 126 -8.37 13.95 -9.44
C PRO A 126 -9.37 13.80 -10.58
N ASN A 127 -9.96 14.90 -11.08
CA ASN A 127 -10.91 14.84 -12.19
C ASN A 127 -10.22 14.63 -13.54
N SER A 128 -9.07 15.28 -13.73
CA SER A 128 -8.25 15.14 -14.94
C SER A 128 -7.10 14.14 -14.79
N ASP A 129 -6.84 13.65 -13.57
CA ASP A 129 -5.75 12.71 -13.25
C ASP A 129 -4.36 13.28 -13.61
N ILE A 130 -4.15 14.55 -13.24
CA ILE A 130 -2.95 15.33 -13.57
C ILE A 130 -2.34 15.91 -12.29
N VAL A 131 -1.00 15.85 -12.22
CA VAL A 131 -0.20 16.61 -11.26
C VAL A 131 -0.05 18.04 -11.76
N ILE A 132 -0.53 19.01 -10.98
CA ILE A 132 -0.49 20.44 -11.32
C ILE A 132 0.86 21.04 -10.93
N ASP A 133 1.31 20.79 -9.69
CA ASP A 133 2.54 21.35 -9.14
C ASP A 133 3.14 20.43 -8.07
N VAL A 134 4.46 20.52 -7.88
CA VAL A 134 5.17 19.83 -6.81
C VAL A 134 6.22 20.73 -6.18
N ARG A 135 6.36 20.65 -4.86
CA ARG A 135 7.31 21.45 -4.10
C ARG A 135 7.81 20.69 -2.88
N ALA A 136 9.02 21.01 -2.45
CA ALA A 136 9.62 20.44 -1.26
C ALA A 136 10.43 21.50 -0.51
N ARG A 137 10.40 21.44 0.81
CA ARG A 137 11.13 22.34 1.69
C ARG A 137 11.86 21.54 2.77
N PRO A 138 13.06 21.95 3.20
CA PRO A 138 13.72 21.33 4.32
C PRO A 138 12.82 21.32 5.57
N THR A 139 12.73 20.18 6.24
CA THR A 139 12.00 20.09 7.51
C THR A 139 12.83 20.71 8.62
N HIS A 140 12.31 21.77 9.25
CA HIS A 140 12.91 22.33 10.47
C HIS A 140 12.61 21.40 11.65
N LYS A 141 13.64 21.01 12.39
CA LYS A 141 13.52 20.30 13.67
C LYS A 141 13.82 21.26 14.81
#